data_AF-A0AAE0ET18-F1
#
_entry.id   AF-A0AAE0ET18-F1
#
_cell.length_a   1.000
_cell.length_b   1.000
_cell.length_c   1.000
_cell.angle_alpha   90.00
_cell.angle_beta   90.00
_cell.angle_gamma   90.00
#
_symmetry.space_group_name_H-M   'P 1'
#
loop_
_entity.id
_entity.type
_entity.pdbx_description
1 polymer ?
#
loop_
_entity_poly.entity_id
_entity_poly.type
_entity_poly.pdbx_seq_one_letter_code
_entity_poly.pdbx_strand_id
1 'polypeptide(L)'
;MIILEAFQTKNQKIKNLEGVTSSNSERSSLKDLVRPHIDSFDYFLNDGVKTIVEDLPPLEFNHPETDTTVTFWLENVSVAKPMKDSAAANVAESRLFPTECREAGRTYSGRLVGTVCTQVENRHNPPVSLSPAFRFQGLVRRGEEASEMGGYFISNGIERVVRILILTKRHYCMAVRRTANTKRGPSYSTLAAFMRCTRRDQSSITVRLHYLTDGRANLAFSLRKREYFIPAALLLKVRRFLVILSLSLRKRTNFISLPAMLLISSPAPPIL
;
A
#
# COMPACT_ATOMS: atom_id res chain seq x y z
N MET A 1 16.63 -24.68 3.41
CA MET A 1 17.34 -25.27 4.57
C MET A 1 17.77 -24.20 5.56
N ILE A 2 18.50 -23.16 5.13
CA ILE A 2 19.04 -22.10 6.00
C ILE A 2 17.98 -21.31 6.79
N ILE A 3 16.79 -21.07 6.22
CA ILE A 3 15.72 -20.31 6.92
C ILE A 3 15.02 -21.14 8.00
N LEU A 4 14.94 -22.47 7.84
CA LEU A 4 14.32 -23.35 8.85
C LEU A 4 15.26 -23.53 10.05
N GLU A 5 16.56 -23.68 9.81
CA GLU A 5 17.56 -23.78 10.88
C GLU A 5 17.63 -22.50 11.71
N ALA A 6 17.59 -21.32 11.09
CA ALA A 6 17.55 -20.04 11.80
C ALA A 6 16.30 -19.89 12.70
N PHE A 7 15.17 -20.46 12.28
CA PHE A 7 13.92 -20.42 13.05
C PHE A 7 13.93 -21.43 14.22
N GLN A 8 14.49 -22.62 14.02
CA GLN A 8 14.61 -23.64 15.07
C GLN A 8 15.62 -23.24 16.14
N THR A 9 16.75 -22.65 15.75
CA THR A 9 17.80 -22.22 16.69
C THR A 9 17.32 -21.06 17.59
N LYS A 10 16.48 -20.15 17.06
CA LYS A 10 15.85 -19.08 17.86
C LYS A 10 14.83 -19.62 18.86
N ASN A 11 14.05 -20.63 18.49
CA ASN A 11 13.04 -21.22 19.37
C ASN A 11 13.63 -21.99 20.56
N GLN A 12 14.80 -22.61 20.40
CA GLN A 12 15.50 -23.26 21.52
C GLN A 12 16.00 -22.25 22.55
N LYS A 13 16.39 -21.04 22.12
CA LYS A 13 16.84 -19.97 23.02
C LYS A 13 15.71 -19.39 23.87
N ILE A 14 14.46 -19.48 23.41
CA ILE A 14 13.28 -18.92 24.08
C ILE A 14 12.83 -19.79 25.28
N LYS A 15 13.10 -21.11 25.27
CA LYS A 15 12.68 -22.00 26.37
C LYS A 15 13.49 -21.85 27.66
N ASN A 16 14.62 -21.14 27.65
CA ASN A 16 15.52 -21.01 28.81
C ASN A 16 15.44 -19.63 29.49
N LEU A 17 14.37 -18.86 29.26
CA LEU A 17 14.24 -17.45 29.66
C LEU A 17 13.21 -17.22 30.78
N GLU A 18 13.03 -18.20 31.67
CA GLU A 18 12.27 -17.96 32.91
C GLU A 18 13.17 -17.24 33.93
N GLY A 19 12.97 -15.93 34.06
CA GLY A 19 13.41 -15.16 35.23
C GLY A 19 14.70 -14.35 35.07
N VAL A 20 14.78 -13.43 34.09
CA VAL A 20 15.85 -12.42 34.06
C VAL A 20 15.26 -11.05 33.70
N THR A 21 15.55 -10.03 34.53
CA THR A 21 15.32 -8.62 34.23
C THR A 21 15.98 -8.26 32.91
N SER A 22 15.19 -8.14 31.84
CA SER A 22 15.72 -7.99 30.49
C SER A 22 16.68 -6.80 30.39
N SER A 23 17.87 -7.07 29.87
CA SER A 23 18.87 -6.06 29.57
C SER A 23 18.35 -5.12 28.45
N ASN A 24 18.77 -3.85 28.44
CA ASN A 24 18.34 -2.91 27.39
C ASN A 24 18.64 -3.40 25.95
N SER A 25 19.64 -4.27 25.80
CA SER A 25 20.01 -4.92 24.53
C SER A 25 18.94 -5.90 24.02
N GLU A 26 18.35 -6.69 24.92
CA GLU A 26 17.29 -7.65 24.59
C GLU A 26 16.00 -6.92 24.19
N ARG A 27 15.66 -5.83 24.89
CA ARG A 27 14.53 -4.97 24.53
C ARG A 27 14.67 -4.36 23.14
N SER A 28 15.89 -3.98 22.74
CA SER A 28 16.16 -3.49 21.39
C SER A 28 15.97 -4.58 20.33
N SER A 29 16.49 -5.78 20.60
CA SER A 29 16.40 -6.93 19.68
C SER A 29 14.96 -7.38 19.45
N LEU A 30 14.12 -7.26 20.47
CA LEU A 30 12.70 -7.55 20.38
C LEU A 30 11.98 -6.52 19.49
N LYS A 31 12.25 -5.21 19.64
CA LYS A 31 11.67 -4.17 18.78
C LYS A 31 11.96 -4.40 17.29
N ASP A 32 13.13 -4.92 16.95
CA ASP A 32 13.48 -5.25 15.57
C ASP A 32 12.59 -6.33 14.94
N LEU A 33 11.99 -7.21 15.75
CA LEU A 33 11.06 -8.25 15.27
C LEU A 33 9.74 -7.64 14.77
N VAL A 34 9.26 -6.60 15.45
CA VAL A 34 7.96 -5.96 15.19
C VAL A 34 8.09 -4.79 14.21
N ARG A 35 9.31 -4.27 14.07
CA ARG A 35 9.66 -3.15 13.21
C ARG A 35 9.03 -3.20 11.80
N PRO A 36 9.00 -4.33 11.07
CA PRO A 36 8.35 -4.34 9.75
C PRO A 36 6.86 -3.97 9.78
N HIS A 37 6.14 -4.33 10.84
CA HIS A 37 4.74 -3.97 11.01
C HIS A 37 4.59 -2.48 11.29
N ILE A 38 5.37 -1.95 12.23
CA ILE A 38 5.35 -0.53 12.63
C ILE A 38 5.76 0.36 11.46
N ASP A 39 6.95 0.11 10.88
CA ASP A 39 7.49 0.92 9.79
C ASP A 39 6.54 0.94 8.58
N SER A 40 5.88 -0.18 8.28
CA SER A 40 4.90 -0.24 7.18
C SER A 40 3.65 0.59 7.43
N PHE A 41 3.18 0.63 8.68
CA PHE A 41 1.99 1.38 9.05
C PHE A 41 2.30 2.87 9.22
N ASP A 42 3.48 3.21 9.76
CA ASP A 42 3.98 4.57 9.80
C ASP A 42 4.15 5.15 8.40
N TYR A 43 4.72 4.37 7.46
CA TYR A 43 4.75 4.75 6.05
C TYR A 43 3.33 5.02 5.51
N PHE A 44 2.37 4.13 5.79
CA PHE A 44 1.00 4.28 5.34
C PHE A 44 0.38 5.59 5.84
N LEU A 45 0.50 5.89 7.15
CA LEU A 45 -0.05 7.09 7.76
C LEU A 45 0.59 8.39 7.27
N ASN A 46 1.91 8.40 7.05
CA ASN A 46 2.67 9.62 6.74
C ASN A 46 2.67 9.95 5.24
N ASP A 47 2.94 8.96 4.40
CA ASP A 47 3.18 9.15 2.96
C ASP A 47 2.21 8.34 2.10
N GLY A 48 1.89 7.11 2.52
CA GLY A 48 1.07 6.18 1.73
C GLY A 48 -0.32 6.71 1.41
N VAL A 49 -1.03 7.25 2.40
CA VAL A 49 -2.37 7.86 2.18
C VAL A 49 -2.31 8.99 1.16
N LYS A 50 -1.28 9.84 1.21
CA LYS A 50 -1.13 10.95 0.25
C LYS A 50 -0.91 10.44 -1.17
N THR A 51 0.01 9.49 -1.34
CA THR A 51 0.29 8.89 -2.66
C THR A 51 -0.93 8.18 -3.24
N ILE A 52 -1.74 7.53 -2.40
CA ILE A 52 -2.99 6.88 -2.85
C ILE A 52 -3.99 7.91 -3.38
N VAL A 53 -4.14 9.05 -2.70
CA VAL A 53 -5.05 10.12 -3.11
C VAL A 53 -4.60 10.78 -4.42
N GLU A 54 -3.29 11.01 -4.59
CA GLU A 54 -2.71 11.55 -5.82
C GLU A 54 -2.90 10.62 -7.04
N ASP A 55 -2.83 9.30 -6.83
CA ASP A 55 -2.97 8.29 -7.89
C ASP A 55 -4.46 7.94 -8.21
N LEU A 56 -5.42 8.45 -7.41
CA LEU A 56 -6.84 8.15 -7.59
C LEU A 56 -7.42 9.00 -8.74
N PRO A 57 -7.98 8.38 -9.80
CA PRO A 57 -8.62 9.14 -10.86
C PRO A 57 -9.89 9.83 -10.34
N PRO A 58 -10.18 11.07 -10.77
CA PRO A 58 -11.43 11.73 -10.47
C PRO A 58 -12.60 10.92 -11.05
N LEU A 59 -13.74 11.00 -10.37
CA LEU A 59 -14.95 10.30 -10.73
C LEU A 59 -15.90 11.26 -11.44
N GLU A 60 -16.16 10.98 -12.72
CA GLU A 60 -17.02 11.81 -13.57
C GLU A 60 -18.36 11.13 -13.79
N PHE A 61 -19.45 11.88 -13.57
CA PHE A 61 -20.81 11.46 -13.85
C PHE A 61 -21.51 12.50 -14.71
N ASN A 62 -22.28 12.04 -15.70
CA ASN A 62 -23.16 12.91 -16.47
C ASN A 62 -24.57 12.79 -15.90
N HIS A 63 -25.17 13.92 -15.57
CA HIS A 63 -26.55 13.95 -15.12
C HIS A 63 -27.49 13.63 -16.31
N PRO A 64 -28.35 12.61 -16.20
CA PRO A 64 -29.12 12.10 -17.35
C PRO A 64 -30.12 13.09 -17.94
N GLU A 65 -30.57 14.08 -17.17
CA GLU A 65 -31.60 15.04 -17.60
C GLU A 65 -31.06 16.42 -17.95
N THR A 66 -29.90 16.82 -17.41
CA THR A 66 -29.36 18.18 -17.58
C THR A 66 -28.08 18.20 -18.41
N ASP A 67 -27.57 17.03 -18.82
CA ASP A 67 -26.29 16.83 -19.53
C ASP A 67 -25.08 17.47 -18.82
N THR A 68 -25.24 17.80 -17.55
CA THR A 68 -24.20 18.41 -16.71
C THR A 68 -23.22 17.34 -16.27
N THR A 69 -21.93 17.54 -16.57
CA THR A 69 -20.85 16.70 -16.02
C THR A 69 -20.49 17.18 -14.62
N VAL A 70 -20.59 16.26 -13.66
CA VAL A 70 -20.17 16.45 -12.27
C VAL A 70 -18.94 15.60 -12.02
N THR A 71 -17.86 16.25 -11.59
CA THR A 71 -16.59 15.60 -11.28
C THR A 71 -16.34 15.64 -9.78
N PHE A 72 -16.03 14.49 -9.20
CA PHE A 72 -15.68 14.33 -7.78
C PHE A 72 -14.23 13.87 -7.63
N TRP A 73 -13.52 14.41 -6.65
CA TRP A 73 -12.21 13.89 -6.25
C TRP A 73 -12.00 14.04 -4.73
N LEU A 74 -10.99 13.34 -4.22
CA LEU A 74 -10.63 13.39 -2.81
C LEU A 74 -9.37 14.23 -2.64
N GLU A 75 -9.34 15.03 -1.58
CA GLU A 75 -8.17 15.79 -1.16
C GLU A 75 -7.96 15.66 0.35
N ASN A 76 -6.73 15.92 0.80
CA ASN A 76 -6.39 16.08 2.23
C ASN A 76 -6.85 14.93 3.13
N VAL A 77 -6.78 13.69 2.64
CA VAL A 77 -7.13 12.50 3.43
C VAL A 77 -6.07 12.25 4.51
N SER A 78 -6.51 12.04 5.74
CA SER A 78 -5.67 11.77 6.90
C SER A 78 -6.39 10.89 7.92
N VAL A 79 -5.62 10.17 8.74
CA VAL A 79 -6.16 9.35 9.83
C VAL A 79 -5.90 10.07 11.14
N ALA A 80 -6.98 10.41 11.85
CA ALA A 80 -6.95 11.05 13.14
C ALA A 80 -6.73 10.02 14.26
N LYS A 81 -6.39 10.53 15.45
CA LYS A 81 -6.16 9.72 16.65
C LYS A 81 -7.44 9.02 17.10
N PRO A 82 -7.33 7.84 17.71
CA PRO A 82 -8.42 7.26 18.48
C PRO A 82 -8.82 8.20 19.62
N MET A 83 -10.05 8.71 19.54
CA MET A 83 -10.65 9.58 20.55
C MET A 83 -11.97 8.95 21.00
N LYS A 84 -12.34 9.18 22.25
CA LYS A 84 -13.64 8.80 22.80
C LYS A 84 -14.70 9.65 22.11
N ASP A 85 -15.75 9.04 21.60
CA ASP A 85 -16.93 9.74 21.11
C ASP A 85 -17.62 10.40 22.31
N SER A 86 -17.43 11.71 22.51
CA SER A 86 -18.10 12.47 23.57
C SER A 86 -18.86 13.64 22.97
N ALA A 87 -20.19 13.56 23.05
CA ALA A 87 -21.10 14.71 22.97
C ALA A 87 -21.31 15.37 24.35
N ALA A 88 -20.62 14.92 25.40
CA ALA A 88 -20.76 15.43 26.76
C ALA A 88 -19.61 16.38 27.10
N ALA A 89 -19.95 17.61 27.48
CA ALA A 89 -19.04 18.75 27.69
C ALA A 89 -18.06 18.63 28.88
N ASN A 90 -18.01 17.50 29.59
CA ASN A 90 -17.31 17.36 30.88
C ASN A 90 -16.24 16.24 30.93
N VAL A 91 -15.72 15.77 29.80
CA VAL A 91 -14.68 14.72 29.78
C VAL A 91 -13.29 15.35 29.79
N ALA A 92 -12.56 15.23 30.90
CA ALA A 92 -11.19 15.75 31.05
C ALA A 92 -10.14 15.04 30.15
N GLU A 93 -10.41 13.81 29.71
CA GLU A 93 -9.50 13.02 28.86
C GLU A 93 -10.27 12.39 27.69
N SER A 94 -10.20 13.04 26.53
CA SER A 94 -10.87 12.58 25.30
C SER A 94 -10.07 11.51 24.53
N ARG A 95 -8.79 11.28 24.86
CA ARG A 95 -7.99 10.23 24.21
C ARG A 95 -8.50 8.84 24.58
N LEU A 96 -8.59 7.97 23.58
CA LEU A 96 -8.85 6.55 23.77
C LEU A 96 -7.53 5.81 23.93
N PHE A 97 -7.43 4.88 24.88
CA PHE A 97 -6.21 4.09 25.11
C PHE A 97 -6.40 2.62 24.74
N PRO A 98 -5.33 1.91 24.35
CA PRO A 98 -5.42 0.51 23.97
C PRO A 98 -5.89 -0.39 25.13
N THR A 99 -5.40 -0.18 26.37
CA THR A 99 -5.86 -0.87 27.59
C THR A 99 -7.38 -0.80 27.76
N GLU A 100 -7.95 0.40 27.68
CA GLU A 100 -9.40 0.64 27.79
C GLU A 100 -10.18 -0.13 26.70
N CYS A 101 -9.64 -0.23 25.48
CA CYS A 101 -10.26 -0.99 24.39
C CYS A 101 -10.26 -2.50 24.64
N ARG A 102 -9.19 -3.05 25.25
CA ARG A 102 -9.11 -4.47 25.60
C ARG A 102 -10.15 -4.82 26.67
N GLU A 103 -10.21 -4.03 27.74
CA GLU A 103 -11.13 -4.24 28.87
C GLU A 103 -12.60 -4.04 28.46
N ALA A 104 -12.89 -2.98 27.69
CA ALA A 104 -14.25 -2.65 27.27
C ALA A 104 -14.75 -3.44 26.06
N GLY A 105 -13.93 -4.33 25.47
CA GLY A 105 -14.31 -5.06 24.26
C GLY A 105 -14.50 -4.17 23.02
N ARG A 106 -13.82 -3.02 22.94
CA ARG A 106 -13.96 -2.02 21.86
C ARG A 106 -12.83 -2.13 20.84
N THR A 107 -13.04 -1.59 19.64
CA THR A 107 -11.98 -1.48 18.63
C THR A 107 -11.18 -0.20 18.84
N TYR A 108 -9.85 -0.30 18.85
CA TYR A 108 -8.95 0.85 18.89
C TYR A 108 -8.82 1.43 17.49
N SER A 109 -9.71 2.37 17.15
CA SER A 109 -9.83 2.94 15.79
C SER A 109 -9.65 4.45 15.78
N GLY A 110 -8.92 4.95 14.78
CA GLY A 110 -8.80 6.37 14.46
C GLY A 110 -9.82 6.78 13.39
N ARG A 111 -10.28 8.03 13.42
CA ARG A 111 -11.22 8.54 12.42
C ARG A 111 -10.47 8.85 11.11
N LEU A 112 -10.88 8.26 9.99
CA LEU A 112 -10.43 8.68 8.67
C LEU A 112 -11.18 9.95 8.26
N VAL A 113 -10.45 11.01 7.96
CA VAL A 113 -11.00 12.31 7.56
C VAL A 113 -10.42 12.67 6.21
N GLY A 114 -11.26 13.13 5.28
CA GLY A 114 -10.84 13.58 3.97
C GLY A 114 -11.86 14.53 3.40
N THR A 115 -11.43 15.33 2.45
CA THR A 115 -12.28 16.31 1.79
C THR A 115 -12.74 15.72 0.47
N VAL A 116 -14.07 15.70 0.26
CA VAL A 116 -14.66 15.42 -1.04
C VAL A 116 -14.84 16.75 -1.76
N CYS A 117 -14.13 16.93 -2.86
CA CYS A 117 -14.25 18.08 -3.73
C CYS A 117 -15.16 17.74 -4.91
N THR A 118 -15.97 18.72 -5.33
CA THR A 118 -16.92 18.58 -6.44
C THR A 118 -16.80 19.78 -7.36
N GLN A 119 -16.79 19.50 -8.66
CA GLN A 119 -16.87 20.51 -9.71
C GLN A 119 -18.11 20.26 -10.57
N VAL A 120 -18.94 21.29 -10.72
CA VAL A 120 -20.10 21.31 -11.62
C VAL A 120 -19.85 22.41 -12.63
N GLU A 121 -19.67 22.08 -13.92
CA GLU A 121 -19.52 23.07 -15.01
C GLU A 121 -18.58 24.25 -14.69
N ASN A 122 -17.40 23.96 -14.09
CA ASN A 122 -16.38 24.93 -13.65
C ASN A 122 -16.67 25.78 -12.40
N ARG A 123 -17.73 25.48 -11.63
CA ARG A 123 -17.90 26.04 -10.28
C ARG A 123 -17.27 25.10 -9.25
N HIS A 124 -16.24 25.62 -8.58
CA HIS A 124 -15.51 24.92 -7.54
C HIS A 124 -16.22 25.17 -6.20
N ASN A 125 -16.75 24.11 -5.58
CA ASN A 125 -17.28 24.22 -4.22
C ASN A 125 -16.14 24.08 -3.22
N PRO A 126 -16.06 24.94 -2.18
CA PRO A 126 -14.93 24.94 -1.28
C PRO A 126 -14.87 23.67 -0.42
N PRO A 127 -13.65 23.20 -0.10
CA PRO A 127 -13.43 21.99 0.68
C PRO A 127 -13.86 22.17 2.15
N VAL A 128 -14.61 21.21 2.70
CA VAL A 128 -14.86 21.12 4.14
C VAL A 128 -13.72 20.32 4.79
N SER A 129 -13.07 20.91 5.79
CA SER A 129 -11.85 20.40 6.44
C SER A 129 -12.07 20.13 7.93
N LEU A 130 -11.45 19.06 8.45
CA LEU A 130 -11.29 18.79 9.88
C LEU A 130 -9.91 18.13 10.12
N SER A 131 -9.20 18.51 11.20
CA SER A 131 -7.84 18.08 11.60
C SER A 131 -7.86 17.49 13.05
N PRO A 132 -6.82 16.78 13.62
CA PRO A 132 -5.36 16.81 13.35
C PRO A 132 -4.54 15.47 13.45
N ALA A 133 -3.21 15.56 13.25
CA ALA A 133 -2.17 14.49 13.21
C ALA A 133 -1.45 14.14 14.54
N PHE A 134 -0.58 13.10 14.57
CA PHE A 134 -0.11 12.46 15.82
C PHE A 134 1.28 11.77 15.96
N ARG A 135 1.79 11.68 17.23
CA ARG A 135 2.84 10.80 17.82
C ARG A 135 2.59 10.51 19.34
N PHE A 136 2.74 9.25 19.82
CA PHE A 136 2.57 8.85 21.25
C PHE A 136 3.93 8.70 21.96
N GLN A 137 4.01 9.22 23.19
CA GLN A 137 5.01 8.88 24.20
C GLN A 137 4.29 8.69 25.56
N GLY A 138 4.75 7.75 26.40
CA GLY A 138 4.34 7.65 27.82
C GLY A 138 3.23 6.67 28.19
N LEU A 139 3.17 5.49 27.55
CA LEU A 139 2.10 4.48 27.75
C LEU A 139 2.19 3.67 29.06
N VAL A 140 3.40 3.52 29.64
CA VAL A 140 3.63 2.69 30.84
C VAL A 140 2.87 3.18 32.08
N ARG A 141 2.69 4.50 32.21
CA ARG A 141 1.93 5.09 33.34
C ARG A 141 0.41 4.84 33.24
N ARG A 142 -0.07 4.24 32.16
CA ARG A 142 -1.50 4.04 31.87
C ARG A 142 -1.88 2.57 31.71
N GLY A 143 -1.11 1.68 32.31
CA GLY A 143 -1.40 0.25 32.39
C GLY A 143 -0.92 -0.58 31.19
N GLU A 144 -0.20 0.02 30.23
CA GLU A 144 0.50 -0.76 29.21
C GLU A 144 1.79 -1.36 29.76
N GLU A 145 2.15 -2.54 29.27
CA GLU A 145 3.36 -3.23 29.69
C GLU A 145 4.61 -2.43 29.33
N ALA A 146 5.60 -2.38 30.23
CA ALA A 146 6.88 -1.74 29.95
C ALA A 146 7.65 -2.40 28.79
N SER A 147 7.33 -3.67 28.50
CA SER A 147 7.85 -4.47 27.38
C SER A 147 7.04 -4.34 26.10
N GLU A 148 5.91 -3.61 26.10
CA GLU A 148 4.98 -3.61 24.96
C GLU A 148 5.66 -3.09 23.69
N MET A 149 5.54 -3.85 22.62
CA MET A 149 6.22 -3.58 21.34
C MET A 149 5.25 -3.15 20.24
N GLY A 150 3.96 -3.44 20.38
CA GLY A 150 2.93 -3.11 19.40
C GLY A 150 2.99 -3.96 18.12
N GLY A 151 2.60 -3.36 17.00
CA GLY A 151 2.57 -4.01 15.68
C GLY A 151 1.35 -4.90 15.41
N TYR A 152 0.33 -4.80 16.24
CA TYR A 152 -0.97 -5.45 16.09
C TYR A 152 -2.10 -4.41 16.20
N PHE A 153 -3.31 -4.83 15.85
CA PHE A 153 -4.53 -4.03 15.91
C PHE A 153 -5.46 -4.60 16.98
N ILE A 154 -6.17 -3.74 17.70
CA ILE A 154 -7.20 -4.18 18.65
C ILE A 154 -8.56 -4.01 17.99
N SER A 155 -9.25 -5.12 17.73
CA SER A 155 -10.58 -5.16 17.15
C SER A 155 -11.53 -5.90 18.07
N ASN A 156 -12.55 -5.18 18.56
CA ASN A 156 -13.52 -5.68 19.54
C ASN A 156 -12.85 -6.29 20.79
N GLY A 157 -11.86 -5.59 21.34
CA GLY A 157 -11.04 -6.05 22.46
C GLY A 157 -10.04 -7.17 22.15
N ILE A 158 -10.05 -7.71 20.93
CA ILE A 158 -9.16 -8.81 20.52
C ILE A 158 -7.98 -8.26 19.72
N GLU A 159 -6.77 -8.68 20.10
CA GLU A 159 -5.55 -8.35 19.38
C GLU A 159 -5.41 -9.20 18.11
N ARG A 160 -5.14 -8.52 16.99
CA ARG A 160 -5.04 -9.12 15.65
C ARG A 160 -3.82 -8.57 14.94
N VAL A 161 -2.98 -9.47 14.43
CA VAL A 161 -1.82 -9.11 13.61
C VAL A 161 -2.08 -9.45 12.14
N VAL A 162 -1.69 -8.54 11.24
CA VAL A 162 -1.70 -8.81 9.81
C VAL A 162 -0.48 -9.66 9.46
N ARG A 163 -0.71 -10.88 8.97
CA ARG A 163 0.39 -11.79 8.61
C ARG A 163 1.19 -11.26 7.42
N ILE A 164 2.52 -11.30 7.53
CA ILE A 164 3.43 -10.96 6.43
C ILE A 164 3.31 -12.04 5.35
N LEU A 165 3.14 -11.60 4.09
CA LEU A 165 3.05 -12.48 2.92
C LEU A 165 4.29 -12.37 2.06
N ILE A 166 4.85 -13.51 1.65
CA ILE A 166 5.95 -13.55 0.67
C ILE A 166 5.36 -13.38 -0.73
N LEU A 167 5.71 -12.28 -1.37
CA LEU A 167 5.31 -11.96 -2.74
C LEU A 167 6.51 -12.05 -3.68
N THR A 168 6.23 -12.13 -4.98
CA THR A 168 7.26 -12.07 -6.02
C THR A 168 7.98 -10.72 -6.02
N LYS A 169 9.27 -10.75 -6.39
CA LYS A 169 10.13 -9.56 -6.42
C LYS A 169 9.53 -8.49 -7.34
N ARG A 170 9.55 -7.24 -6.85
CA ARG A 170 9.05 -6.06 -7.58
C ARG A 170 9.99 -5.72 -8.73
N HIS A 171 9.42 -5.31 -9.87
CA HIS A 171 10.15 -4.80 -11.03
C HIS A 171 11.24 -5.74 -11.56
N TYR A 172 11.08 -7.03 -11.36
CA TYR A 172 12.01 -8.05 -11.79
C TYR A 172 11.32 -9.00 -12.76
N CYS A 173 11.91 -9.14 -13.95
CA CYS A 173 11.39 -10.06 -14.96
C CYS A 173 11.82 -11.48 -14.59
N MET A 174 10.86 -12.37 -14.41
CA MET A 174 11.13 -13.79 -14.15
C MET A 174 10.64 -14.63 -15.32
N ALA A 175 11.57 -15.34 -15.95
CA ALA A 175 11.26 -16.37 -16.91
C ALA A 175 10.86 -17.66 -16.17
N VAL A 176 9.78 -18.29 -16.62
CA VAL A 176 9.22 -19.48 -15.99
C VAL A 176 8.75 -20.46 -17.07
N ARG A 177 9.14 -21.72 -16.90
CA ARG A 177 8.65 -22.85 -17.70
C ARG A 177 7.68 -23.67 -16.87
N ARG A 178 6.39 -23.65 -17.22
CA ARG A 178 5.32 -24.37 -16.52
C ARG A 178 4.33 -24.97 -17.50
N THR A 179 3.97 -26.23 -17.29
CA THR A 179 2.93 -26.93 -18.06
C THR A 179 1.54 -26.30 -17.87
N ALA A 180 1.28 -25.63 -16.74
CA ALA A 180 0.04 -24.89 -16.53
C ALA A 180 -0.22 -23.79 -17.58
N ASN A 181 0.82 -23.28 -18.24
CA ASN A 181 0.66 -22.26 -19.29
C ASN A 181 -0.03 -22.82 -20.54
N THR A 182 0.11 -24.10 -20.86
CA THR A 182 -0.50 -24.72 -22.05
C THR A 182 -2.02 -24.86 -21.89
N LYS A 183 -2.53 -24.90 -20.64
CA LYS A 183 -3.97 -24.96 -20.35
C LYS A 183 -4.75 -23.69 -20.78
N ARG A 184 -4.05 -22.61 -21.14
CA ARG A 184 -4.67 -21.34 -21.58
C ARG A 184 -5.16 -21.39 -23.02
N GLY A 185 -4.71 -22.34 -23.82
CA GLY A 185 -5.15 -22.54 -25.20
C GLY A 185 -4.16 -23.37 -26.02
N PRO A 186 -4.58 -23.89 -27.18
CA PRO A 186 -3.80 -24.86 -27.96
C PRO A 186 -2.45 -24.32 -28.46
N SER A 187 -2.38 -23.04 -28.81
CA SER A 187 -1.15 -22.41 -29.30
C SER A 187 -0.19 -21.96 -28.18
N TYR A 188 -0.55 -22.13 -26.90
CA TYR A 188 0.30 -21.68 -25.78
C TYR A 188 1.40 -22.68 -25.48
N SER A 189 2.64 -22.19 -25.38
CA SER A 189 3.78 -23.02 -24.95
C SER A 189 3.92 -23.08 -23.43
N THR A 190 4.86 -23.90 -22.95
CA THR A 190 5.22 -23.95 -21.53
C THR A 190 5.97 -22.69 -21.06
N LEU A 191 6.49 -21.89 -21.99
CA LEU A 191 7.37 -20.75 -21.72
C LEU A 191 6.55 -19.47 -21.49
N ALA A 192 6.82 -18.80 -20.36
CA ALA A 192 6.31 -17.48 -20.09
C ALA A 192 7.34 -16.66 -19.32
N ALA A 193 7.24 -15.34 -19.41
CA ALA A 193 7.91 -14.42 -18.50
C ALA A 193 6.85 -13.61 -17.76
N PHE A 194 7.11 -13.19 -16.53
CA PHE A 194 6.22 -12.25 -15.86
C PHE A 194 6.99 -11.28 -14.99
N MET A 195 6.38 -10.13 -14.76
CA MET A 195 6.92 -9.09 -13.91
C MET A 195 5.80 -8.55 -13.02
N ARG A 196 6.08 -8.42 -11.72
CA ARG A 196 5.22 -7.69 -10.80
C ARG A 196 5.59 -6.22 -10.83
N CYS A 197 4.72 -5.41 -11.40
CA CYS A 197 4.89 -3.96 -11.49
C CYS A 197 4.15 -3.32 -10.31
N THR A 198 4.89 -2.64 -9.44
CA THR A 198 4.33 -1.84 -8.34
C THR A 198 4.30 -0.36 -8.69
N ARG A 199 3.24 0.35 -8.30
CA ARG A 199 3.19 1.81 -8.33
C ARG A 199 3.77 2.39 -7.03
N ARG A 200 3.84 3.71 -6.94
CA ARG A 200 4.37 4.43 -5.76
C ARG A 200 3.47 4.21 -4.55
N ASP A 201 2.15 4.16 -4.76
CA ASP A 201 1.12 3.80 -3.77
C ASP A 201 1.17 2.33 -3.27
N GLN A 202 2.19 1.56 -3.65
CA GLN A 202 2.36 0.13 -3.33
C GLN A 202 1.32 -0.81 -3.99
N SER A 203 0.36 -0.30 -4.76
CA SER A 203 -0.53 -1.12 -5.58
C SER A 203 0.28 -1.87 -6.64
N SER A 204 -0.16 -3.07 -7.03
CA SER A 204 0.62 -3.88 -7.97
C SER A 204 -0.21 -4.63 -8.98
N ILE A 205 0.30 -4.69 -10.21
CA ILE A 205 -0.24 -5.47 -11.31
C ILE A 205 0.84 -6.42 -11.78
N THR A 206 0.48 -7.69 -11.98
CA THR A 206 1.39 -8.66 -12.59
C THR A 206 1.11 -8.73 -14.08
N VAL A 207 2.12 -8.42 -14.88
CA VAL A 207 2.07 -8.55 -16.33
C VAL A 207 2.78 -9.84 -16.71
N ARG A 208 2.15 -10.65 -17.56
CA ARG A 208 2.68 -11.93 -18.06
C ARG A 208 2.87 -11.84 -19.57
N LEU A 209 3.95 -12.41 -20.07
CA LEU A 209 4.23 -12.57 -21.48
C LEU A 209 4.28 -14.07 -21.78
N HIS A 210 3.34 -14.55 -22.58
CA HIS A 210 3.26 -15.93 -23.00
C HIS A 210 3.87 -16.09 -24.38
N TYR A 211 4.75 -17.07 -24.54
CA TYR A 211 5.27 -17.47 -25.84
C TYR A 211 4.36 -18.53 -26.45
N LEU A 212 4.00 -18.37 -27.72
CA LEU A 212 3.15 -19.30 -28.46
C LEU A 212 4.01 -20.22 -29.32
N THR A 213 3.47 -21.39 -29.67
CA THR A 213 4.11 -22.37 -30.55
C THR A 213 4.43 -21.80 -31.93
N ASP A 214 3.60 -20.86 -32.41
CA ASP A 214 3.71 -20.25 -33.74
C ASP A 214 4.77 -19.12 -33.79
N GLY A 215 5.59 -18.96 -32.76
CA GLY A 215 6.60 -17.88 -32.65
C GLY A 215 6.03 -16.51 -32.26
N ARG A 216 4.73 -16.41 -32.00
CA ARG A 216 4.07 -15.18 -31.52
C ARG A 216 4.18 -15.04 -29.99
N ALA A 217 3.94 -13.84 -29.49
CA ALA A 217 3.91 -13.58 -28.05
C ALA A 217 2.68 -12.76 -27.66
N ASN A 218 1.99 -13.21 -26.60
CA ASN A 218 0.82 -12.54 -26.04
C ASN A 218 1.13 -12.00 -24.66
N LEU A 219 0.86 -10.71 -24.43
CA LEU A 219 0.94 -10.09 -23.13
C LEU A 219 -0.42 -10.16 -22.44
N ALA A 220 -0.43 -10.65 -21.21
CA ALA A 220 -1.60 -10.82 -20.37
C ALA A 220 -1.49 -9.99 -19.08
N PHE A 221 -2.60 -9.37 -18.69
CA PHE A 221 -2.72 -8.68 -17.41
C PHE A 221 -4.15 -8.80 -16.88
N SER A 222 -4.32 -8.68 -15.57
CA SER A 222 -5.64 -8.75 -14.94
C SER A 222 -6.12 -7.35 -14.56
N LEU A 223 -7.34 -7.01 -14.97
CA LEU A 223 -8.02 -5.75 -14.63
C LEU A 223 -9.45 -6.06 -14.21
N ARG A 224 -9.90 -5.52 -13.07
CA ARG A 224 -11.27 -5.73 -12.52
C ARG A 224 -11.69 -7.21 -12.50
N LYS A 225 -10.81 -8.09 -12.00
CA LYS A 225 -11.00 -9.56 -11.92
C LYS A 225 -11.17 -10.27 -13.26
N ARG A 226 -10.86 -9.63 -14.38
CA ARG A 226 -10.83 -10.24 -15.72
C ARG A 226 -9.40 -10.22 -16.28
N GLU A 227 -9.03 -11.25 -17.02
CA GLU A 227 -7.72 -11.33 -17.68
C GLU A 227 -7.86 -10.93 -19.15
N TYR A 228 -7.01 -10.00 -19.58
CA TYR A 228 -6.97 -9.49 -20.95
C TYR A 228 -5.70 -9.98 -21.63
N PHE A 229 -5.80 -10.34 -22.92
CA PHE A 229 -4.69 -10.81 -23.74
C PHE A 229 -4.52 -9.89 -24.94
N ILE A 230 -3.32 -9.35 -25.11
CA ILE A 230 -2.97 -8.45 -26.20
C ILE A 230 -1.71 -8.95 -26.88
N PRO A 231 -1.69 -9.12 -28.21
CA PRO A 231 -0.47 -9.45 -28.94
C PRO A 231 0.65 -8.44 -28.63
N ALA A 232 1.82 -8.93 -28.24
CA ALA A 232 2.93 -8.08 -27.79
C ALA A 232 3.38 -7.08 -28.88
N ALA A 233 3.27 -7.48 -30.16
CA ALA A 233 3.57 -6.63 -31.30
C ALA A 233 2.72 -5.33 -31.33
N LEU A 234 1.44 -5.40 -30.96
CA LEU A 234 0.56 -4.23 -30.92
C LEU A 234 1.01 -3.23 -29.84
N LEU A 235 1.37 -3.75 -28.66
CA LEU A 235 1.83 -2.91 -27.55
C LEU A 235 3.17 -2.22 -27.86
N LEU A 236 4.09 -2.92 -28.52
CA LEU A 236 5.35 -2.34 -28.97
C LEU A 236 5.14 -1.24 -30.01
N LYS A 237 4.17 -1.42 -30.91
CA LYS A 237 3.80 -0.40 -31.91
C LYS A 237 3.20 0.85 -31.26
N VAL A 238 2.28 0.68 -30.30
CA VAL A 238 1.60 1.81 -29.62
C VAL A 238 2.55 2.56 -28.68
N ARG A 239 3.46 1.88 -27.97
CA ARG A 239 4.37 2.55 -27.02
C ARG A 239 5.29 3.57 -27.70
N ARG A 240 5.69 3.34 -28.96
CA ARG A 240 6.41 4.36 -29.76
C ARG A 240 5.56 5.62 -29.95
N PHE A 241 4.26 5.46 -30.21
CA PHE A 241 3.34 6.57 -30.43
C PHE A 241 3.01 7.34 -29.13
N LEU A 242 2.84 6.63 -28.02
CA LEU A 242 2.43 7.24 -26.73
C LEU A 242 3.57 7.98 -26.03
N VAL A 243 4.83 7.57 -26.24
CA VAL A 243 6.01 8.33 -25.80
C VAL A 243 6.16 9.63 -26.58
N ILE A 244 5.88 9.62 -27.89
CA ILE A 244 5.89 10.82 -28.73
C ILE A 244 4.74 11.76 -28.33
N LEU A 245 3.56 11.22 -28.03
CA LEU A 245 2.41 12.02 -27.60
C LEU A 245 2.61 12.62 -26.20
N SER A 246 3.19 11.87 -25.24
CA SER A 246 3.47 12.41 -23.90
C SER A 246 4.60 13.45 -23.92
N LEU A 247 5.62 13.30 -24.78
CA LEU A 247 6.64 14.32 -25.03
C LEU A 247 6.08 15.55 -25.76
N SER A 248 5.11 15.37 -26.66
CA SER A 248 4.46 16.44 -27.42
C SER A 248 3.47 17.24 -26.55
N LEU A 249 2.67 16.56 -25.71
CA LEU A 249 1.78 17.20 -24.74
C LEU A 249 2.55 17.96 -23.66
N ARG A 250 3.73 17.47 -23.25
CA ARG A 250 4.63 18.15 -22.30
C ARG A 250 5.20 19.47 -22.83
N LYS A 251 5.24 19.69 -24.14
CA LYS A 251 5.66 20.97 -24.75
C LYS A 251 4.54 22.02 -24.84
N ARG A 252 3.26 21.64 -24.67
CA ARG A 252 2.12 22.58 -24.77
C ARG A 252 1.69 23.18 -23.43
N THR A 253 2.05 22.57 -22.30
CA THR A 253 1.69 23.06 -20.96
C THR A 253 2.89 23.77 -20.31
N ASN A 254 3.11 25.03 -20.67
CA ASN A 254 4.05 25.94 -19.97
C ASN A 254 3.37 26.73 -18.83
N PHE A 255 2.28 26.21 -18.27
CA PHE A 255 1.64 26.78 -17.09
C PHE A 255 1.47 25.68 -16.05
N ILE A 256 1.94 25.99 -14.83
CA ILE A 256 2.00 25.17 -13.61
C ILE A 256 3.23 24.25 -13.54
N SER A 257 4.23 24.79 -12.84
CA SER A 257 5.42 24.10 -12.37
C SER A 257 5.06 22.93 -11.43
N LEU A 258 5.29 21.70 -11.89
CA LEU A 258 5.46 20.52 -11.04
C LEU A 258 6.72 19.79 -11.52
N PRO A 259 7.68 19.48 -10.62
CA PRO A 259 8.98 18.97 -11.02
C PRO A 259 8.84 17.56 -11.61
N ALA A 260 9.43 17.42 -12.80
CA ALA A 260 9.72 16.18 -13.45
C ALA A 260 10.56 15.26 -12.56
N MET A 261 10.07 14.06 -12.23
CA MET A 261 10.98 12.95 -11.91
C MET A 261 10.48 11.65 -12.52
N LEU A 262 10.76 11.55 -13.81
CA LEU A 262 10.69 10.34 -14.62
C LEU A 262 11.98 10.33 -15.46
N LEU A 263 13.05 9.73 -14.95
CA LEU A 263 14.15 9.22 -15.77
C LEU A 263 14.81 8.02 -15.09
N ILE A 264 14.86 6.94 -15.87
CA ILE A 264 16.02 6.09 -16.11
C ILE A 264 16.49 5.18 -14.96
N SER A 265 16.59 3.90 -15.32
CA SER A 265 17.42 2.88 -14.68
C SER A 265 18.76 3.42 -14.16
N SER A 266 18.98 3.38 -12.85
CA SER A 266 20.34 3.45 -12.30
C SER A 266 21.10 2.17 -12.68
N PRO A 267 22.35 2.25 -13.16
CA PRO A 267 23.25 1.10 -13.15
C PRO A 267 23.57 0.75 -11.69
N ALA A 268 23.69 -0.55 -11.40
CA ALA A 268 24.12 -1.04 -10.10
C ALA A 268 25.62 -0.72 -9.88
N PRO A 269 26.05 -0.34 -8.67
CA PRO A 269 27.48 -0.28 -8.35
C PRO A 269 28.05 -1.70 -8.18
N PRO A 270 29.32 -1.93 -8.55
CA PRO A 270 30.00 -3.21 -8.31
C PRO A 270 30.30 -3.35 -6.81
N ILE A 271 29.96 -4.51 -6.25
CA ILE A 271 30.34 -4.89 -4.89
C ILE A 271 31.64 -5.70 -5.01
N LEU A 272 32.70 -5.13 -4.43
CA LEU A 272 33.81 -5.87 -3.81
C LEU A 272 33.37 -6.23 -2.38
#